data_AF-A0A1X7M219-F1
#
_entry.id   AF-A0A1X7M219-F1
#
_cell.length_a   1.000
_cell.length_b   1.000
_cell.length_c   1.000
_cell.angle_alpha   90.00
_cell.angle_beta   90.00
_cell.angle_gamma   90.00
#
_symmetry.space_group_name_H-M   'P 1'
#
loop_
_entity.id
_entity.type
_entity.pdbx_description
1 polymer ?
#
loop_
_entity_poly.entity_id
_entity_poly.type
_entity_poly.pdbx_seq_one_letter_code
_entity_poly.pdbx_strand_id
1 'polypeptide(L)'
;MYRHLLVPVDDSDASSEAVGHAVEFAWLLGARITFFHVPTGEAAFPTSRRRGAFAVEPNALAWELLAKAQAAARAHGVTCDTVSDTASDADQVPHRAILSAAREYGSDLILMVSRGMHDADTGLATRTASVLAAAERPVLVCAPEQRPVPMRVTRMLLDEHRAHAAVLHAWLGMLRHVRLQDGSPGLAPLRACAGYLHRRASSALRQGGNGASCLDERLRGRTGAISAELDELVLRRRRNRRLTRELNELVEQYARGLIPVAELEQAVSAYATFSWEHHGREEGVVFAAARRYLSDADWHAIDRALATRMCQGARAESGSLISLINDTWADTGAHAHGVPPPGKPSAVRADPRT
;
A
#
# COMPACT_ATOMS: atom_id res chain seq x y z
N MET A 1 -12.44 16.41 -24.38
CA MET A 1 -11.87 15.11 -23.96
C MET A 1 -11.02 15.39 -22.73
N TYR A 2 -11.18 14.62 -21.66
CA TYR A 2 -10.43 14.81 -20.41
C TYR A 2 -8.94 14.57 -20.64
N ARG A 3 -8.09 15.44 -20.08
CA ARG A 3 -6.64 15.42 -20.24
C ARG A 3 -5.90 15.17 -18.94
N HIS A 4 -6.53 15.46 -17.79
CA HIS A 4 -5.88 15.34 -16.49
C HIS A 4 -6.85 14.87 -15.41
N LEU A 5 -6.67 13.64 -14.96
CA LEU A 5 -7.47 13.04 -13.90
C LEU A 5 -6.88 13.33 -12.51
N LEU A 6 -7.71 13.65 -11.54
CA LEU A 6 -7.39 13.51 -10.11
C LEU A 6 -8.00 12.20 -9.60
N VAL A 7 -7.19 11.38 -8.93
CA VAL A 7 -7.63 10.11 -8.32
C VAL A 7 -7.29 10.12 -6.84
N PRO A 8 -8.28 10.30 -5.94
CA PRO A 8 -8.07 10.11 -4.52
C PRO A 8 -7.73 8.65 -4.20
N VAL A 9 -6.71 8.43 -3.36
CA VAL A 9 -6.23 7.11 -2.96
C VAL A 9 -6.29 6.97 -1.44
N ASP A 10 -6.93 5.91 -0.98
CA ASP A 10 -6.93 5.43 0.40
C ASP A 10 -6.52 3.96 0.49
N ASP A 11 -6.55 3.38 1.69
CA ASP A 11 -6.15 2.01 2.01
C ASP A 11 -7.25 0.96 1.77
N SER A 12 -8.37 1.34 1.15
CA SER A 12 -9.49 0.45 0.88
C SER A 12 -9.29 -0.42 -0.35
N ASP A 13 -9.92 -1.60 -0.33
CA ASP A 13 -9.95 -2.50 -1.50
C ASP A 13 -10.58 -1.81 -2.72
N ALA A 14 -11.56 -0.93 -2.50
CA ALA A 14 -12.22 -0.15 -3.55
C ALA A 14 -11.27 0.89 -4.16
N SER A 15 -10.42 1.54 -3.36
CA SER A 15 -9.39 2.47 -3.85
C SER A 15 -8.36 1.77 -4.75
N SER A 16 -7.90 0.57 -4.39
CA SER A 16 -7.05 -0.23 -5.29
C SER A 16 -7.74 -0.56 -6.62
N GLU A 17 -9.04 -0.83 -6.62
CA GLU A 17 -9.84 -1.00 -7.85
C GLU A 17 -9.98 0.31 -8.64
N ALA A 18 -10.20 1.44 -7.97
CA ALA A 18 -10.30 2.77 -8.56
C ALA A 18 -9.01 3.15 -9.32
N VAL A 19 -7.85 2.86 -8.73
CA VAL A 19 -6.54 3.05 -9.39
C VAL A 19 -6.48 2.29 -10.70
N GLY A 20 -6.89 1.01 -10.72
CA GLY A 20 -6.90 0.20 -11.94
C GLY A 20 -7.81 0.79 -13.02
N HIS A 21 -9.04 1.16 -12.68
CA HIS A 21 -9.96 1.81 -13.61
C HIS A 21 -9.44 3.15 -14.13
N ALA A 22 -8.84 3.97 -13.26
CA ALA A 22 -8.29 5.25 -13.64
C ALA A 22 -7.10 5.12 -14.60
N VAL A 23 -6.23 4.14 -14.36
CA VAL A 23 -5.08 3.87 -15.23
C VAL A 23 -5.55 3.39 -16.61
N GLU A 24 -6.50 2.44 -16.68
CA GLU A 24 -7.05 1.97 -17.96
C GLU A 24 -7.74 3.11 -18.73
N PHE A 25 -8.53 3.92 -18.02
CA PHE A 25 -9.24 5.05 -18.62
C PHE A 25 -8.29 6.15 -19.12
N ALA A 26 -7.28 6.52 -18.31
CA ALA A 26 -6.30 7.51 -18.72
C ALA A 26 -5.45 7.02 -19.89
N TRP A 27 -5.08 5.75 -19.92
CA TRP A 27 -4.37 5.12 -21.04
C TRP A 27 -5.17 5.23 -22.34
N LEU A 28 -6.48 4.90 -22.32
CA LEU A 28 -7.37 5.00 -23.48
C LEU A 28 -7.54 6.45 -23.97
N LEU A 29 -7.50 7.42 -23.07
CA LEU A 29 -7.67 8.84 -23.41
C LEU A 29 -6.37 9.57 -23.77
N GLY A 30 -5.20 8.96 -23.50
CA GLY A 30 -3.93 9.68 -23.51
C GLY A 30 -3.86 10.79 -22.45
N ALA A 31 -4.55 10.61 -21.32
CA ALA A 31 -4.59 11.55 -20.22
C ALA A 31 -3.49 11.25 -19.19
N ARG A 32 -3.11 12.26 -18.40
CA ARG A 32 -2.25 12.08 -17.22
C ARG A 32 -3.08 11.94 -15.94
N ILE A 33 -2.49 11.39 -14.88
CA ILE A 33 -3.15 11.20 -13.58
C ILE A 33 -2.36 11.90 -12.47
N THR A 34 -3.04 12.63 -11.59
CA THR A 34 -2.51 12.97 -10.26
C THR A 34 -3.18 12.08 -9.23
N PHE A 35 -2.39 11.22 -8.58
CA PHE A 35 -2.85 10.45 -7.41
C PHE A 35 -2.73 11.31 -6.16
N PHE A 36 -3.82 11.42 -5.40
CA PHE A 36 -3.89 12.28 -4.24
C PHE A 36 -4.26 11.49 -2.99
N HIS A 37 -3.41 11.53 -1.97
CA HIS A 37 -3.73 10.98 -0.66
C HIS A 37 -4.03 12.10 0.33
N VAL A 38 -5.17 12.01 1.01
CA VAL A 38 -5.50 12.85 2.16
C VAL A 38 -5.59 11.95 3.39
N PRO A 39 -4.79 12.21 4.44
CA PRO A 39 -4.91 11.50 5.70
C PRO A 39 -6.32 11.69 6.24
N THR A 40 -6.99 10.60 6.56
CA THR A 40 -8.27 10.68 7.24
C THR A 40 -7.98 10.53 8.72
N GLY A 41 -8.33 11.53 9.53
CA GLY A 41 -8.15 11.46 11.00
C GLY A 41 -8.84 10.25 11.62
N GLU A 42 -9.85 9.73 10.92
CA GLU A 42 -10.21 8.32 10.97
C GLU A 42 -9.17 7.53 10.18
N ALA A 43 -8.11 7.09 10.83
CA ALA A 43 -7.46 5.89 10.32
C ALA A 43 -8.60 4.86 10.24
N ALA A 44 -9.03 4.48 9.04
CA ALA A 44 -9.94 3.36 8.79
C ALA A 44 -9.28 2.01 9.11
N PHE A 45 -8.31 2.05 10.02
CA PHE A 45 -7.87 0.98 10.85
C PHE A 45 -8.58 1.10 12.20
N PRO A 46 -9.67 0.34 12.41
CA PRO A 46 -9.53 -0.60 13.49
C PRO A 46 -8.36 -1.53 13.12
N THR A 47 -7.14 -1.11 13.44
CA THR A 47 -6.17 -2.11 13.90
C THR A 47 -6.72 -2.78 15.16
N SER A 48 -7.88 -2.40 15.71
CA SER A 48 -8.70 -3.12 16.68
C SER A 48 -9.44 -4.37 16.15
N ARG A 49 -8.73 -5.26 15.44
CA ARG A 49 -8.71 -6.69 15.86
C ARG A 49 -7.35 -7.13 16.45
N ARG A 50 -6.42 -6.19 16.62
CA ARG A 50 -5.11 -6.32 17.24
C ARG A 50 -4.95 -5.18 18.26
N ARG A 51 -5.15 -5.49 19.54
CA ARG A 51 -4.55 -4.70 20.61
C ARG A 51 -3.05 -4.54 20.31
N GLY A 52 -2.55 -3.30 20.30
CA GLY A 52 -1.11 -3.00 20.36
C GLY A 52 -0.36 -2.70 19.06
N ALA A 53 -0.97 -2.70 17.86
CA ALA A 53 -0.23 -2.50 16.62
C ALA A 53 0.53 -1.15 16.56
N PHE A 54 1.80 -1.20 16.13
CA PHE A 54 2.60 -0.03 15.76
C PHE A 54 1.76 0.95 14.93
N ALA A 55 1.56 2.17 15.42
CA ALA A 55 0.86 3.20 14.64
C ALA A 55 1.71 3.48 13.39
N VAL A 56 1.13 3.29 12.21
CA VAL A 56 1.80 3.65 10.96
C VAL A 56 1.77 5.16 10.87
N GLU A 57 2.95 5.77 10.79
CA GLU A 57 3.07 7.22 10.59
C GLU A 57 2.29 7.64 9.33
N PRO A 58 1.47 8.71 9.38
CA PRO A 58 0.64 9.13 8.25
C PRO A 58 1.43 9.29 6.94
N ASN A 59 2.63 9.88 7.02
CA ASN A 59 3.52 10.05 5.88
C ASN A 59 4.05 8.71 5.31
N ALA A 60 4.24 7.69 6.16
CA ALA A 60 4.66 6.37 5.71
C ALA A 60 3.53 5.65 4.97
N LEU A 61 2.29 5.77 5.47
CA LEU A 61 1.11 5.24 4.78
C LEU A 61 0.89 5.94 3.43
N ALA A 62 0.98 7.27 3.39
CA ALA A 62 0.88 8.05 2.16
C ALA A 62 1.90 7.58 1.12
N TRP A 63 3.15 7.36 1.55
CA TRP A 63 4.22 6.87 0.68
C TRP A 63 3.91 5.48 0.12
N GLU A 64 3.42 4.54 0.93
CA GLU A 64 2.98 3.23 0.45
C GLU A 64 1.90 3.34 -0.63
N LEU A 65 0.82 4.04 -0.33
CA LEU A 65 -0.35 4.12 -1.20
C LEU A 65 -0.02 4.78 -2.54
N LEU A 66 0.74 5.88 -2.48
CA LEU A 66 1.16 6.62 -3.68
C LEU A 66 2.19 5.82 -4.50
N ALA A 67 3.11 5.09 -3.85
CA ALA A 67 4.06 4.22 -4.57
C ALA A 67 3.34 3.09 -5.33
N LYS A 68 2.31 2.49 -4.72
CA LYS A 68 1.47 1.49 -5.40
C LYS A 68 0.75 2.09 -6.62
N ALA A 69 0.07 3.21 -6.41
CA ALA A 69 -0.71 3.86 -7.47
C ALA A 69 0.16 4.32 -8.64
N GLN A 70 1.32 4.91 -8.33
CA GLN A 70 2.30 5.31 -9.33
C GLN A 70 2.85 4.11 -10.12
N ALA A 71 3.12 3.00 -9.46
CA ALA A 71 3.61 1.79 -10.13
C ALA A 71 2.57 1.20 -11.09
N ALA A 72 1.28 1.23 -10.73
CA ALA A 72 0.19 0.82 -11.62
C ALA A 72 0.14 1.67 -12.90
N ALA A 73 0.19 2.99 -12.76
CA ALA A 73 0.18 3.90 -13.92
C ALA A 73 1.41 3.72 -14.83
N ARG A 74 2.61 3.61 -14.23
CA ARG A 74 3.85 3.38 -14.97
C ARG A 74 3.84 2.07 -15.76
N ALA A 75 3.20 1.02 -15.23
CA ALA A 75 3.08 -0.26 -15.93
C ALA A 75 2.27 -0.16 -17.23
N HIS A 76 1.33 0.79 -17.31
CA HIS A 76 0.56 1.09 -18.53
C HIS A 76 1.13 2.23 -19.37
N GLY A 77 2.29 2.79 -19.00
CA GLY A 77 2.86 3.96 -19.68
C GLY A 77 2.04 5.24 -19.50
N VAL A 78 1.21 5.31 -18.46
CA VAL A 78 0.43 6.52 -18.12
C VAL A 78 1.31 7.48 -17.33
N THR A 79 1.37 8.73 -17.79
CA THR A 79 2.08 9.80 -17.05
C THR A 79 1.34 10.09 -15.77
N CYS A 80 2.03 10.07 -14.63
CA CYS A 80 1.41 10.36 -13.35
C CYS A 80 2.29 11.13 -12.37
N ASP A 81 1.61 11.95 -11.58
CA ASP A 81 2.13 12.69 -10.43
C ASP A 81 1.50 12.15 -9.15
N THR A 82 2.18 12.32 -8.02
CA THR A 82 1.70 11.87 -6.70
C THR A 82 1.78 13.02 -5.71
N VAL A 83 0.69 13.25 -5.00
CA VAL A 83 0.56 14.32 -4.01
C VAL A 83 -0.02 13.73 -2.74
N SER A 84 0.54 14.10 -1.59
CA SER A 84 -0.07 13.85 -0.29
C SER A 84 -0.35 15.18 0.37
N ASP A 85 -1.53 15.32 0.97
CA ASP A 85 -1.71 16.37 1.96
C ASP A 85 -1.00 15.94 3.24
N THR A 86 -0.17 16.82 3.80
CA THR A 86 0.53 16.61 5.07
C THR A 86 -0.02 17.52 6.16
N ALA A 87 -1.00 18.38 5.86
CA ALA A 87 -1.60 19.28 6.82
C ALA A 87 -2.48 18.47 7.79
N SER A 88 -1.91 18.16 8.95
CA SER A 88 -2.63 17.57 10.09
C SER A 88 -3.48 18.65 10.78
N ASP A 89 -4.31 19.38 10.04
CA ASP A 89 -5.35 20.19 10.68
C ASP A 89 -6.53 19.27 11.00
N ALA A 90 -6.86 19.16 12.29
CA ALA A 90 -7.98 18.36 12.78
C ALA A 90 -9.34 18.77 12.16
N ASP A 91 -9.39 19.95 11.53
CA ASP A 91 -10.56 20.51 10.86
C ASP A 91 -10.60 20.26 9.34
N GLN A 92 -9.58 19.60 8.76
CA GLN A 92 -9.52 19.41 7.32
C GLN A 92 -10.46 18.28 6.87
N VAL A 93 -11.56 18.66 6.23
CA VAL A 93 -12.55 17.70 5.73
C VAL A 93 -12.05 17.08 4.41
N PRO A 94 -11.89 15.74 4.29
CA PRO A 94 -11.26 15.10 3.13
C PRO A 94 -11.82 15.50 1.76
N HIS A 95 -13.15 15.69 1.65
CA HIS A 95 -13.76 16.12 0.39
C HIS A 95 -13.31 17.51 -0.05
N ARG A 96 -13.04 18.44 0.89
CA ARG A 96 -12.53 19.78 0.57
C ARG A 96 -11.09 19.72 0.08
N ALA A 97 -10.26 18.90 0.71
CA ALA A 97 -8.88 18.68 0.28
C ALA A 97 -8.83 18.12 -1.15
N ILE A 98 -9.67 17.13 -1.47
CA ILE A 98 -9.80 16.57 -2.83
C ILE A 98 -10.19 17.66 -3.84
N LEU A 99 -11.19 18.48 -3.54
CA LEU A 99 -11.64 19.56 -4.42
C LEU A 99 -10.56 20.65 -4.60
N SER A 100 -9.85 20.99 -3.52
CA SER A 100 -8.74 21.94 -3.56
C SER A 100 -7.58 21.41 -4.41
N ALA A 101 -7.17 20.15 -4.19
CA ALA A 101 -6.13 19.50 -4.97
C ALA A 101 -6.51 19.45 -6.46
N ALA A 102 -7.76 19.11 -6.79
CA ALA A 102 -8.21 19.15 -8.18
C ALA A 102 -7.97 20.54 -8.78
N ARG A 103 -8.28 21.62 -8.03
CA ARG A 103 -8.12 23.03 -8.46
C ARG A 103 -6.65 23.37 -8.69
N GLU A 104 -5.84 23.14 -7.68
CA GLU A 104 -4.42 23.42 -7.65
C GLU A 104 -3.65 22.71 -8.79
N TYR A 105 -3.89 21.41 -8.99
CA TYR A 105 -3.18 20.63 -10.01
C TYR A 105 -3.82 20.72 -11.41
N GLY A 106 -4.91 21.48 -11.56
CA GLY A 106 -5.56 21.68 -12.85
C GLY A 106 -6.11 20.39 -13.46
N SER A 107 -6.61 19.47 -12.64
CA SER A 107 -7.31 18.27 -13.14
C SER A 107 -8.63 18.68 -13.77
N ASP A 108 -9.07 18.03 -14.85
CA ASP A 108 -10.34 18.30 -15.55
C ASP A 108 -11.39 17.21 -15.34
N LEU A 109 -11.02 16.14 -14.61
CA LEU A 109 -11.90 15.08 -14.15
C LEU A 109 -11.45 14.60 -12.76
N ILE A 110 -12.39 14.40 -11.85
CA ILE A 110 -12.13 13.66 -10.60
C ILE A 110 -12.69 12.25 -10.79
N LEU A 111 -11.85 11.22 -10.64
CA LEU A 111 -12.28 9.83 -10.71
C LEU A 111 -12.24 9.22 -9.31
N MET A 112 -13.40 8.75 -8.86
CA MET A 112 -13.57 8.11 -7.56
C MET A 112 -14.27 6.76 -7.76
N VAL A 113 -14.27 5.95 -6.71
CA VAL A 113 -15.13 4.75 -6.64
C VAL A 113 -16.19 4.99 -5.57
N SER A 114 -17.37 4.40 -5.72
CA SER A 114 -18.31 4.28 -4.59
C SER A 114 -17.98 3.00 -3.82
N ARG A 115 -17.99 3.06 -2.48
CA ARG A 115 -17.95 1.82 -1.70
C ARG A 115 -19.33 1.16 -1.75
N GLY A 116 -19.37 -0.16 -1.96
CA GLY A 116 -20.61 -0.93 -1.95
C GLY A 116 -21.20 -1.08 -0.55
N MET A 117 -22.51 -1.34 -0.48
CA MET A 117 -23.32 -1.46 0.75
C MET A 117 -22.83 -2.50 1.80
N HIS A 118 -21.85 -3.33 1.46
CA HIS A 118 -21.34 -4.43 2.32
C HIS A 118 -20.12 -4.05 3.16
N ASP A 119 -19.46 -2.92 2.89
CA ASP A 119 -18.54 -2.34 3.84
C ASP A 119 -19.38 -1.55 4.84
N ALA A 120 -19.45 -2.02 6.08
CA ALA A 120 -20.26 -1.47 7.18
C ALA A 120 -19.79 -0.09 7.67
N ASP A 121 -19.28 0.75 6.76
CA ASP A 121 -18.67 2.04 7.04
C ASP A 121 -19.35 3.14 6.19
N THR A 122 -20.35 3.77 6.79
CA THR A 122 -21.17 4.85 6.21
C THR A 122 -20.38 6.16 5.99
N GLY A 123 -19.15 6.26 6.48
CA GLY A 123 -18.32 7.47 6.39
C GLY A 123 -17.83 7.83 4.99
N LEU A 124 -17.51 6.85 4.12
CA LEU A 124 -16.92 7.13 2.79
C LEU A 124 -17.94 7.32 1.66
N ALA A 125 -19.10 6.66 1.73
CA ALA A 125 -20.24 7.00 0.87
C ALA A 125 -20.62 8.48 1.01
N THR A 126 -20.49 9.00 2.23
CA THR A 126 -20.63 10.42 2.56
C THR A 126 -19.54 11.28 1.91
N ARG A 127 -18.30 10.77 1.73
CA ARG A 127 -17.22 11.51 1.03
C ARG A 127 -17.46 11.62 -0.46
N THR A 128 -17.78 10.52 -1.16
CA THR A 128 -18.13 10.58 -2.60
C THR A 128 -19.36 11.45 -2.82
N ALA A 129 -20.39 11.34 -1.97
CA ALA A 129 -21.55 12.22 -2.02
C ALA A 129 -21.20 13.70 -1.77
N SER A 130 -20.30 13.99 -0.81
CA SER A 130 -19.85 15.37 -0.54
C SER A 130 -19.06 15.96 -1.70
N VAL A 131 -18.20 15.17 -2.35
CA VAL A 131 -17.49 15.60 -3.56
C VAL A 131 -18.48 15.83 -4.69
N LEU A 132 -19.41 14.90 -4.94
CA LEU A 132 -20.44 15.07 -5.98
C LEU A 132 -21.31 16.32 -5.76
N ALA A 133 -21.65 16.63 -4.51
CA ALA A 133 -22.47 17.78 -4.16
C ALA A 133 -21.75 19.13 -4.32
N ALA A 134 -20.42 19.16 -4.14
CA ALA A 134 -19.63 20.39 -4.11
C ALA A 134 -18.64 20.55 -5.28
N ALA A 135 -18.50 19.56 -6.16
CA ALA A 135 -17.56 19.60 -7.26
C ALA A 135 -18.00 20.55 -8.37
N GLU A 136 -17.12 21.49 -8.70
CA GLU A 136 -17.24 22.32 -9.92
C GLU A 136 -16.76 21.58 -11.17
N ARG A 137 -16.04 20.47 -10.99
CA ARG A 137 -15.48 19.66 -12.07
C ARG A 137 -16.27 18.37 -12.24
N PRO A 138 -16.30 17.80 -13.46
CA PRO A 138 -16.86 16.48 -13.68
C PRO A 138 -16.28 15.45 -12.70
N VAL A 139 -17.16 14.66 -12.11
CA VAL A 139 -16.81 13.55 -11.22
C VAL A 139 -17.30 12.26 -11.87
N LEU A 140 -16.38 11.34 -12.13
CA LEU A 140 -16.71 9.99 -12.58
C LEU A 140 -16.62 9.04 -11.38
N VAL A 141 -17.72 8.34 -11.10
CA VAL A 141 -17.77 7.35 -10.02
C VAL A 141 -17.81 5.95 -10.63
N CYS A 142 -16.77 5.16 -10.39
CA CYS A 142 -16.71 3.77 -10.78
C CYS A 142 -17.53 2.90 -9.82
N ALA A 143 -18.26 1.94 -10.36
CA ALA A 143 -18.90 0.91 -9.56
C ALA A 143 -17.84 -0.11 -9.11
N PRO A 144 -17.87 -0.56 -7.84
CA PRO A 144 -16.98 -1.61 -7.38
C PRO A 144 -17.42 -2.97 -7.92
N GLU A 145 -16.51 -3.93 -7.98
CA GLU A 145 -16.83 -5.33 -8.26
C GLU A 145 -17.89 -5.86 -7.27
N GLN A 146 -18.96 -6.45 -7.78
CA GLN A 146 -20.09 -6.95 -6.96
C GLN A 146 -20.20 -8.48 -6.97
N ARG A 147 -19.46 -9.17 -7.85
CA ARG A 147 -19.53 -10.64 -7.92
C ARG A 147 -18.89 -11.24 -6.66
N PRO A 148 -19.60 -12.10 -5.90
CA PRO A 148 -19.14 -12.56 -4.59
C PRO A 148 -17.79 -13.28 -4.59
N VAL A 149 -17.50 -14.07 -5.63
CA VAL A 149 -16.25 -14.86 -5.71
C VAL A 149 -15.04 -13.99 -6.09
N PRO A 150 -15.07 -13.18 -7.17
CA PRO A 150 -14.02 -12.21 -7.45
C PRO A 150 -13.72 -11.27 -6.27
N MET A 151 -14.74 -10.75 -5.60
CA MET A 151 -14.56 -9.89 -4.42
C MET A 151 -13.79 -10.61 -3.31
N ARG A 152 -14.21 -11.84 -2.96
CA ARG A 152 -13.55 -12.62 -1.91
C ARG A 152 -12.11 -12.93 -2.25
N VAL A 153 -11.83 -13.40 -3.47
CA VAL A 153 -10.47 -13.71 -3.94
C VAL A 153 -9.59 -12.46 -3.90
N THR A 154 -10.08 -11.34 -4.45
CA THR A 154 -9.33 -10.07 -4.49
C THR A 154 -9.04 -9.58 -3.08
N ARG A 155 -10.04 -9.58 -2.18
CA ARG A 155 -9.87 -9.20 -0.77
C ARG A 155 -8.85 -10.07 -0.05
N MET A 156 -8.81 -11.37 -0.33
CA MET A 156 -7.80 -12.26 0.25
C MET A 156 -6.38 -11.91 -0.21
N LEU A 157 -6.20 -11.56 -1.48
CA LEU A 157 -4.90 -11.15 -2.02
C LEU A 157 -4.48 -9.77 -1.50
N LEU A 158 -5.42 -8.84 -1.38
CA LEU A 158 -5.18 -7.52 -0.77
C LEU A 158 -4.89 -7.63 0.73
N ASP A 159 -5.59 -8.48 1.47
CA ASP A 159 -5.28 -8.80 2.88
C ASP A 159 -3.83 -9.29 3.03
N GLU A 160 -3.34 -10.07 2.06
CA GLU A 160 -1.96 -10.54 2.02
C GLU A 160 -0.95 -9.41 1.75
N HIS A 161 -1.26 -8.47 0.86
CA HIS A 161 -0.44 -7.27 0.63
C HIS A 161 -0.42 -6.37 1.87
N ARG A 162 -1.57 -6.17 2.51
CA ARG A 162 -1.71 -5.39 3.76
C ARG A 162 -0.91 -6.02 4.90
N ALA A 163 -0.90 -7.35 5.03
CA ALA A 163 -0.08 -8.04 6.03
C ALA A 163 1.43 -7.85 5.78
N HIS A 164 1.87 -7.86 4.52
CA HIS A 164 3.26 -7.61 4.15
C HIS A 164 3.69 -6.18 4.45
N ALA A 165 2.86 -5.20 4.07
CA ALA A 165 3.09 -3.80 4.34
C ALA A 165 3.12 -3.49 5.84
N ALA A 166 2.25 -4.11 6.64
CA ALA A 166 2.24 -3.93 8.09
C ALA A 166 3.58 -4.36 8.74
N VAL A 167 4.17 -5.48 8.30
CA VAL A 167 5.49 -5.93 8.78
C VAL A 167 6.58 -4.96 8.36
N LEU A 168 6.51 -4.41 7.14
CA LEU A 168 7.47 -3.42 6.66
C LEU A 168 7.40 -2.10 7.42
N HIS A 169 6.20 -1.59 7.66
CA HIS A 169 6.00 -0.39 8.47
C HIS A 169 6.48 -0.58 9.90
N ALA A 170 6.15 -1.71 10.52
CA ALA A 170 6.66 -2.04 11.85
C ALA A 170 8.19 -2.07 11.83
N TRP A 171 8.82 -2.76 10.88
CA TRP A 171 10.28 -2.86 10.79
C TRP A 171 10.95 -1.49 10.58
N LEU A 172 10.44 -0.67 9.66
CA LEU A 172 10.95 0.68 9.42
C LEU A 172 10.75 1.59 10.64
N GLY A 173 9.60 1.50 11.31
CA GLY A 173 9.32 2.23 12.54
C GLY A 173 10.31 1.88 13.65
N MET A 174 10.59 0.58 13.83
CA MET A 174 11.58 0.09 14.78
C MET A 174 12.97 0.67 14.51
N LEU A 175 13.45 0.59 13.25
CA LEU A 175 14.79 1.05 12.88
C LEU A 175 14.94 2.57 13.02
N ARG A 176 13.91 3.32 12.61
CA ARG A 176 13.88 4.79 12.75
C ARG A 176 13.91 5.23 14.20
N HIS A 177 13.14 4.57 15.06
CA HIS A 177 13.12 4.90 16.48
C HIS A 177 14.50 4.70 17.12
N VAL A 178 15.13 3.55 16.85
CA VAL A 178 16.48 3.23 17.32
C VAL A 178 17.49 4.27 16.84
N ARG A 179 17.42 4.67 15.56
CA ARG A 179 18.30 5.68 14.99
C ARG A 179 18.15 7.05 15.65
N LEU A 180 16.95 7.40 16.11
CA LEU A 180 16.66 8.70 16.72
C LEU A 180 16.94 8.76 18.23
N GLN A 181 16.91 7.61 18.92
CA GLN A 181 17.04 7.53 20.38
C GLN A 181 18.37 6.90 20.84
N ASP A 182 19.35 6.75 19.94
CA ASP A 182 20.66 6.12 20.19
C ASP A 182 20.57 4.77 20.94
N GLY A 183 19.53 3.99 20.63
CA GLY A 183 19.26 2.69 21.25
C GLY A 183 19.86 1.52 20.48
N SER A 184 19.66 0.31 20.99
CA SER A 184 19.84 -0.93 20.22
C SER A 184 18.50 -1.66 20.12
N PRO A 185 17.99 -1.97 18.91
CA PRO A 185 16.81 -2.79 18.75
C PRO A 185 17.09 -4.18 19.29
N GLY A 186 16.09 -4.81 19.89
CA GLY A 186 16.14 -6.26 20.12
C GLY A 186 16.41 -6.99 18.80
N LEU A 187 17.43 -7.86 18.77
CA LEU A 187 17.78 -8.61 17.55
C LEU A 187 16.69 -9.61 17.14
N ALA A 188 15.89 -10.11 18.10
CA ALA A 188 14.84 -11.08 17.85
C ALA A 188 13.75 -10.53 16.90
N PRO A 189 13.16 -9.34 17.13
CA PRO A 189 12.25 -8.69 16.19
C PRO A 189 12.81 -8.49 14.78
N LEU A 190 14.08 -8.07 14.66
CA LEU A 190 14.72 -7.85 13.35
C LEU A 190 14.84 -9.17 12.57
N ARG A 191 15.36 -10.22 13.22
CA ARG A 191 15.45 -11.57 12.64
C ARG A 191 14.08 -12.13 12.29
N ALA A 192 13.07 -11.86 13.11
CA ALA A 192 11.70 -12.33 12.89
C ALA A 192 11.07 -11.63 11.66
N CYS A 193 11.27 -10.33 11.48
CA CYS A 193 10.83 -9.59 10.29
C CYS A 193 11.52 -10.10 9.02
N ALA A 194 12.85 -10.19 9.03
CA ALA A 194 13.64 -10.66 7.89
C ALA A 194 13.27 -12.11 7.52
N GLY A 195 13.15 -12.99 8.53
CA GLY A 195 12.74 -14.37 8.37
C GLY A 195 11.31 -14.52 7.83
N TYR A 196 10.36 -13.69 8.28
CA TYR A 196 9.00 -13.68 7.74
C TYR A 196 8.97 -13.28 6.27
N LEU A 197 9.68 -12.20 5.92
CA LEU A 197 9.77 -11.72 4.54
C LEU A 197 10.44 -12.75 3.62
N HIS A 198 11.52 -13.38 4.09
CA HIS A 198 12.18 -14.45 3.38
C HIS A 198 11.30 -15.68 3.23
N ARG A 199 10.63 -16.17 4.29
CA ARG A 199 9.68 -17.28 4.16
C ARG A 199 8.54 -16.94 3.21
N ARG A 200 8.03 -15.71 3.22
CA ARG A 200 6.98 -15.29 2.29
C ARG A 200 7.47 -15.25 0.83
N ALA A 201 8.70 -14.79 0.57
CA ALA A 201 9.29 -14.76 -0.77
C ALA A 201 9.73 -16.15 -1.26
N SER A 202 10.26 -16.97 -0.35
CA SER A 202 10.83 -18.30 -0.58
C SER A 202 9.83 -19.44 -0.50
N SER A 203 8.69 -19.25 0.18
CA SER A 203 7.64 -20.26 0.28
C SER A 203 7.30 -20.76 -1.12
N ALA A 204 7.77 -21.98 -1.35
CA ALA A 204 7.82 -22.67 -2.63
C ALA A 204 6.44 -23.23 -3.02
N LEU A 205 5.41 -22.38 -3.04
CA LEU A 205 4.10 -22.67 -3.65
C LEU A 205 3.99 -22.11 -5.08
N ARG A 206 5.11 -21.77 -5.72
CA ARG A 206 5.14 -21.08 -7.03
C ARG A 206 6.06 -21.71 -8.08
N GLN A 207 6.09 -23.04 -8.16
CA GLN A 207 6.39 -23.73 -9.44
C GLN A 207 5.11 -24.25 -10.13
N GLY A 208 3.94 -23.93 -9.57
CA GLY A 208 2.62 -24.20 -10.12
C GLY A 208 1.60 -24.26 -8.98
N GLY A 209 1.02 -23.11 -8.58
CA GLY A 209 -0.07 -23.14 -7.58
C GLY A 209 -0.19 -22.05 -6.50
N ASN A 210 0.31 -20.83 -6.65
CA ASN A 210 -0.12 -19.69 -5.81
C ASN A 210 -1.25 -18.91 -6.46
N GLY A 211 -2.15 -18.28 -5.69
CA GLY A 211 -3.24 -17.45 -6.21
C GLY A 211 -2.82 -16.48 -7.32
N ALA A 212 -1.70 -15.76 -7.17
CA ALA A 212 -1.18 -14.88 -8.22
C ALA A 212 -0.66 -15.63 -9.46
N SER A 213 -0.01 -16.80 -9.36
CA SER A 213 0.36 -17.57 -10.57
C SER A 213 -0.81 -18.37 -11.14
N CYS A 214 -1.81 -18.65 -10.31
CA CYS A 214 -3.12 -19.21 -10.68
C CYS A 214 -3.91 -18.17 -11.48
N LEU A 215 -3.79 -16.88 -11.11
CA LEU A 215 -4.25 -15.73 -11.87
C LEU A 215 -3.41 -15.57 -13.14
N ASP A 216 -2.09 -15.51 -13.05
CA ASP A 216 -1.18 -15.31 -14.20
C ASP A 216 -1.37 -16.40 -15.26
N GLU A 217 -1.42 -17.68 -14.86
CA GLU A 217 -1.60 -18.83 -15.75
C GLU A 217 -2.94 -18.76 -16.48
N ARG A 218 -4.03 -18.47 -15.75
CA ARG A 218 -5.35 -18.32 -16.36
C ARG A 218 -5.41 -17.09 -17.26
N LEU A 219 -4.84 -15.96 -16.83
CA LEU A 219 -4.78 -14.74 -17.62
C LEU A 219 -4.03 -14.96 -18.94
N ARG A 220 -2.88 -15.67 -18.91
CA ARG A 220 -2.17 -16.07 -20.14
C ARG A 220 -3.01 -16.95 -21.05
N GLY A 221 -3.87 -17.80 -20.49
CA GLY A 221 -4.83 -18.61 -21.25
C GLY A 221 -6.02 -17.84 -21.82
N ARG A 222 -6.33 -16.64 -21.29
CA ARG A 222 -7.50 -15.82 -21.69
C ARG A 222 -7.16 -14.63 -22.55
N THR A 223 -5.97 -14.03 -22.39
CA THR A 223 -5.59 -12.80 -23.09
C THR A 223 -4.08 -12.64 -23.23
N GLY A 224 -3.65 -12.06 -24.36
CA GLY A 224 -2.27 -11.61 -24.57
C GLY A 224 -2.02 -10.16 -24.15
N ALA A 225 -3.07 -9.41 -23.77
CA ALA A 225 -3.01 -7.96 -23.58
C ALA A 225 -2.03 -7.51 -22.48
N ILE A 226 -1.78 -8.36 -21.49
CA ILE A 226 -0.90 -8.06 -20.34
C ILE A 226 0.31 -9.00 -20.26
N SER A 227 0.62 -9.77 -21.31
CA SER A 227 1.70 -10.78 -21.24
C SER A 227 3.05 -10.17 -20.85
N ALA A 228 3.37 -8.97 -21.37
CA ALA A 228 4.60 -8.26 -21.02
C ALA A 228 4.68 -7.93 -19.51
N GLU A 229 3.57 -7.49 -18.91
CA GLU A 229 3.54 -7.21 -17.46
C GLU A 229 3.62 -8.51 -16.64
N LEU A 230 2.96 -9.58 -17.09
CA LEU A 230 3.08 -10.89 -16.43
C LEU A 230 4.52 -11.43 -16.48
N ASP A 231 5.25 -11.19 -17.57
CA ASP A 231 6.68 -11.53 -17.70
C ASP A 231 7.55 -10.69 -16.75
N GLU A 232 7.31 -9.38 -16.68
CA GLU A 232 7.99 -8.48 -15.75
C GLU A 232 7.77 -8.90 -14.29
N LEU A 233 6.54 -9.25 -13.90
CA LEU A 233 6.25 -9.73 -12.55
C LEU A 233 6.97 -11.04 -12.21
N VAL A 234 7.25 -11.91 -13.19
CA VAL A 234 8.12 -13.08 -12.97
C VAL A 234 9.54 -12.64 -12.61
N LEU A 235 10.11 -11.68 -13.33
CA LEU A 235 11.45 -11.13 -13.04
C LEU A 235 11.49 -10.45 -11.67
N ARG A 236 10.49 -9.63 -11.35
CA ARG A 236 10.40 -8.97 -10.04
C ARG A 236 10.27 -9.98 -8.90
N ARG A 237 9.51 -11.06 -9.05
CA ARG A 237 9.45 -12.13 -8.04
C ARG A 237 10.80 -12.83 -7.82
N ARG A 238 11.61 -13.03 -8.87
CA ARG A 238 12.98 -13.53 -8.74
C ARG A 238 13.87 -12.55 -7.96
N ARG A 239 13.78 -11.26 -8.28
CA ARG A 239 14.49 -10.20 -7.55
C ARG A 239 14.07 -10.13 -6.08
N ASN A 240 12.79 -10.26 -5.78
CA ASN A 240 12.25 -10.30 -4.42
C ASN A 240 12.90 -11.40 -3.56
N ARG A 241 13.03 -12.62 -4.12
CA ARG A 241 13.70 -13.75 -3.43
C ARG A 241 15.18 -13.48 -3.14
N ARG A 242 15.84 -12.70 -4.00
CA ARG A 242 17.24 -12.27 -3.77
C ARG A 242 17.29 -11.22 -2.65
N LEU A 243 16.51 -10.15 -2.76
CA LEU A 243 16.50 -9.06 -1.79
C LEU A 243 16.17 -9.53 -0.37
N THR A 244 15.22 -10.45 -0.22
CA THR A 244 14.88 -11.00 1.10
C THR A 244 15.98 -11.87 1.72
N ARG A 245 16.85 -12.49 0.92
CA ARG A 245 18.05 -13.16 1.44
C ARG A 245 19.10 -12.15 1.88
N GLU A 246 19.33 -11.14 1.05
CA GLU A 246 20.26 -10.04 1.36
C GLU A 246 19.84 -9.32 2.65
N LEU A 247 18.54 -9.10 2.88
CA LEU A 247 18.04 -8.53 4.13
C LEU A 247 18.33 -9.42 5.35
N ASN A 248 18.22 -10.74 5.25
CA ASN A 248 18.62 -11.64 6.35
C ASN A 248 20.12 -11.50 6.64
N GLU A 249 20.96 -11.47 5.60
CA GLU A 249 22.40 -11.33 5.74
C GLU A 249 22.77 -10.00 6.40
N LEU A 250 22.10 -8.90 6.00
CA LEU A 250 22.29 -7.58 6.60
C LEU A 250 21.88 -7.54 8.08
N VAL A 251 20.78 -8.22 8.47
CA VAL A 251 20.41 -8.34 9.89
C VAL A 251 21.50 -9.06 10.68
N GLU A 252 22.13 -10.10 10.12
CA GLU A 252 23.22 -10.80 10.79
C GLU A 252 24.53 -10.00 10.80
N GLN A 253 24.80 -9.17 9.79
CA GLN A 253 25.92 -8.24 9.81
C GLN A 253 25.72 -7.15 10.87
N TYR A 254 24.52 -6.60 10.97
CA TYR A 254 24.14 -5.66 12.01
C TYR A 254 24.29 -6.28 13.42
N ALA A 255 23.83 -7.52 13.60
CA ALA A 255 23.96 -8.26 14.86
C ALA A 255 25.42 -8.47 15.31
N ARG A 256 26.38 -8.46 14.36
CA ARG A 256 27.83 -8.55 14.62
C ARG A 256 28.51 -7.19 14.76
N GLY A 257 27.77 -6.08 14.66
CA GLY A 257 28.31 -4.73 14.68
C GLY A 257 29.10 -4.35 13.43
N LEU A 258 28.89 -5.06 12.30
CA LEU A 258 29.62 -4.80 11.05
C LEU A 258 29.05 -3.65 10.23
N ILE A 259 27.75 -3.36 10.40
CA ILE A 259 27.06 -2.25 9.73
C ILE A 259 26.27 -1.43 10.75
N PRO A 260 26.13 -0.11 10.55
CA PRO A 260 25.29 0.73 11.40
C PRO A 260 23.80 0.49 11.12
N VAL A 261 22.93 0.86 12.07
CA VAL A 261 21.47 0.75 11.92
C VAL A 261 20.93 1.54 10.71
N ALA A 262 21.58 2.65 10.37
CA ALA A 262 21.20 3.49 9.23
C ALA A 262 21.33 2.76 7.88
N GLU A 263 22.35 1.91 7.73
CA GLU A 263 22.55 1.11 6.51
C GLU A 263 21.47 0.02 6.39
N LEU A 264 21.14 -0.64 7.50
CA LEU A 264 20.04 -1.61 7.55
C LEU A 264 18.69 -0.93 7.24
N GLU A 265 18.42 0.24 7.81
CA GLU A 265 17.20 1.02 7.53
C GLU A 265 17.10 1.39 6.05
N GLN A 266 18.20 1.84 5.44
CA GLN A 266 18.23 2.16 4.03
C GLN A 266 17.90 0.94 3.15
N ALA A 267 18.47 -0.23 3.48
CA ALA A 267 18.19 -1.46 2.75
C ALA A 267 16.71 -1.90 2.90
N VAL A 268 16.15 -1.83 4.12
CA VAL A 268 14.73 -2.14 4.37
C VAL A 268 13.82 -1.15 3.65
N SER A 269 14.17 0.14 3.64
CA SER A 269 13.42 1.21 2.94
C SER A 269 13.41 1.01 1.42
N ALA A 270 14.57 0.65 0.85
CA ALA A 270 14.67 0.31 -0.57
C ALA A 270 13.84 -0.93 -0.93
N TYR A 271 13.85 -1.95 -0.07
CA TYR A 271 13.01 -3.13 -0.24
C TYR A 271 11.51 -2.83 -0.10
N ALA A 272 11.12 -1.96 0.84
CA ALA A 272 9.72 -1.54 1.01
C ALA A 272 9.20 -0.85 -0.25
N THR A 273 9.98 0.08 -0.81
CA THR A 273 9.68 0.74 -2.10
C THR A 273 9.48 -0.29 -3.21
N PHE A 274 10.45 -1.19 -3.37
CA PHE A 274 10.39 -2.26 -4.37
C PHE A 274 9.13 -3.14 -4.22
N SER A 275 8.75 -3.45 -2.98
CA SER A 275 7.56 -4.24 -2.66
C SER A 275 6.27 -3.51 -2.98
N TRP A 276 6.12 -2.27 -2.54
CA TRP A 276 4.91 -1.49 -2.82
C TRP A 276 4.74 -1.24 -4.30
N GLU A 277 5.82 -0.97 -5.03
CA GLU A 277 5.76 -0.92 -6.49
C GLU A 277 5.38 -2.27 -7.12
N HIS A 278 5.72 -3.41 -6.49
CA HIS A 278 5.33 -4.73 -6.98
C HIS A 278 3.84 -4.96 -6.78
N HIS A 279 3.35 -4.72 -5.57
CA HIS A 279 1.93 -4.81 -5.24
C HIS A 279 1.09 -3.86 -6.08
N GLY A 280 1.55 -2.62 -6.31
CA GLY A 280 0.84 -1.65 -7.14
C GLY A 280 0.59 -2.15 -8.56
N ARG A 281 1.54 -2.85 -9.15
CA ARG A 281 1.35 -3.47 -10.48
C ARG A 281 0.42 -4.67 -10.42
N GLU A 282 0.53 -5.52 -9.41
CA GLU A 282 -0.41 -6.64 -9.23
C GLU A 282 -1.85 -6.13 -9.04
N GLU A 283 -2.04 -5.13 -8.18
CA GLU A 283 -3.35 -4.56 -7.85
C GLU A 283 -3.95 -3.76 -9.02
N GLY A 284 -3.17 -2.87 -9.62
CA GLY A 284 -3.66 -1.95 -10.66
C GLY A 284 -3.74 -2.55 -12.06
N VAL A 285 -2.90 -3.55 -12.37
CA VAL A 285 -2.85 -4.17 -13.71
C VAL A 285 -3.41 -5.58 -13.71
N VAL A 286 -2.87 -6.45 -12.85
CA VAL A 286 -3.24 -7.88 -12.87
C VAL A 286 -4.66 -8.08 -12.37
N PHE A 287 -5.06 -7.46 -11.26
CA PHE A 287 -6.42 -7.62 -10.76
C PHE A 287 -7.45 -6.94 -11.65
N ALA A 288 -7.12 -5.79 -12.26
CA ALA A 288 -7.97 -5.14 -13.26
C ALA A 288 -8.18 -6.06 -14.48
N ALA A 289 -7.10 -6.62 -15.04
CA ALA A 289 -7.19 -7.59 -16.13
C ALA A 289 -7.93 -8.87 -15.72
N ALA A 290 -7.75 -9.35 -14.48
CA ALA A 290 -8.46 -10.50 -13.97
C ALA A 290 -9.97 -10.28 -13.96
N ARG A 291 -10.44 -9.12 -13.47
CA ARG A 291 -11.87 -8.78 -13.47
C ARG A 291 -12.45 -8.73 -14.88
N ARG A 292 -11.66 -8.25 -15.85
CA ARG A 292 -12.06 -8.08 -17.25
C ARG A 292 -12.07 -9.38 -18.07
N TYR A 293 -11.07 -10.24 -17.90
CA TYR A 293 -10.83 -11.36 -18.82
C TYR A 293 -11.12 -12.75 -18.22
N LEU A 294 -11.21 -12.89 -16.90
CA LEU A 294 -11.50 -14.19 -16.28
C LEU A 294 -13.01 -14.43 -16.21
N SER A 295 -13.40 -15.67 -16.53
CA SER A 295 -14.76 -16.16 -16.37
C SER A 295 -15.07 -16.49 -14.91
N ASP A 296 -16.35 -16.64 -14.57
CA ASP A 296 -16.75 -17.06 -13.21
C ASP A 296 -16.19 -18.45 -12.86
N ALA A 297 -16.08 -19.35 -13.84
CA ALA A 297 -15.45 -20.66 -13.65
C ALA A 297 -13.96 -20.56 -13.27
N ASP A 298 -13.23 -19.60 -13.87
CA ASP A 298 -11.84 -19.31 -13.54
C ASP A 298 -11.72 -18.81 -12.10
N TRP A 299 -12.57 -17.85 -11.71
CA TRP A 299 -12.62 -17.30 -10.36
C TRP A 299 -12.95 -18.35 -9.30
N HIS A 300 -13.93 -19.21 -9.55
CA HIS A 300 -14.25 -20.33 -8.66
C HIS A 300 -13.09 -21.32 -8.51
N ALA A 301 -12.33 -21.56 -9.57
CA ALA A 301 -11.17 -22.44 -9.50
C ALA A 301 -10.03 -21.82 -8.69
N ILE A 302 -9.81 -20.51 -8.82
CA ILE A 302 -8.82 -19.76 -8.00
C ILE A 302 -9.25 -19.76 -6.53
N ASP A 303 -10.53 -19.50 -6.25
CA ASP A 303 -11.08 -19.48 -4.90
C ASP A 303 -10.88 -20.83 -4.17
N ARG A 304 -11.16 -21.95 -4.84
CA ARG A 304 -10.89 -23.29 -4.29
C ARG A 304 -9.41 -23.50 -3.98
N ALA A 305 -8.51 -23.12 -4.91
CA ALA A 305 -7.08 -23.26 -4.72
C ALA A 305 -6.57 -22.43 -3.52
N LEU A 306 -7.14 -21.24 -3.32
CA LEU A 306 -6.81 -20.37 -2.18
C LEU A 306 -7.39 -20.87 -0.85
N ALA A 307 -8.62 -21.42 -0.84
CA ALA A 307 -9.24 -21.94 0.36
C ALA A 307 -8.43 -23.09 0.99
N THR A 308 -7.94 -24.03 0.17
CA THR A 308 -7.06 -25.13 0.63
C THR A 308 -5.78 -24.61 1.31
N ARG A 309 -5.27 -23.47 0.86
CA ARG A 309 -4.06 -22.83 1.43
C ARG A 309 -4.33 -22.10 2.74
N MET A 310 -5.50 -21.48 2.93
CA MET A 310 -5.79 -20.75 4.17
C MET A 310 -5.87 -21.66 5.40
N CYS A 311 -6.23 -22.94 5.21
CA CYS A 311 -6.11 -23.97 6.26
C CYS A 311 -4.66 -24.17 6.75
N GLN A 312 -3.65 -23.61 6.07
CA GLN A 312 -2.22 -23.80 6.36
C GLN A 312 -1.52 -22.58 7.01
N GLY A 313 -2.25 -21.53 7.47
CA GLY A 313 -1.78 -20.70 8.61
C GLY A 313 -1.18 -19.29 8.38
N ALA A 314 -1.07 -18.77 7.15
CA ALA A 314 -0.34 -17.51 6.89
C ALA A 314 -0.84 -16.24 7.62
N ARG A 315 -2.15 -16.12 7.90
CA ARG A 315 -2.73 -14.94 8.58
C ARG A 315 -2.37 -14.91 10.08
N ALA A 316 -2.26 -16.08 10.70
CA ALA A 316 -1.88 -16.22 12.11
C ALA A 316 -0.41 -15.84 12.34
N GLU A 317 0.48 -16.15 11.39
CA GLU A 317 1.92 -15.83 11.49
C GLU A 317 2.18 -14.33 11.53
N SER A 318 1.57 -13.55 10.62
CA SER A 318 1.67 -12.08 10.68
C SER A 318 1.09 -11.51 11.98
N GLY A 319 0.05 -12.17 12.52
CA GLY A 319 -0.56 -11.94 13.83
C GLY A 319 0.45 -11.98 14.94
N SER A 320 1.04 -13.15 15.09
CA SER A 320 2.04 -13.46 16.09
C SER A 320 3.29 -12.60 15.94
N LEU A 321 3.73 -12.30 14.72
CA LEU A 321 4.92 -11.46 14.50
C LEU A 321 4.70 -10.01 14.97
N ILE A 322 3.57 -9.40 14.63
CA ILE A 322 3.29 -8.04 15.11
C ILE A 322 3.09 -8.04 16.62
N SER A 323 2.47 -9.07 17.20
CA SER A 323 2.41 -9.22 18.67
C SER A 323 3.80 -9.27 19.28
N LEU A 324 4.68 -10.13 18.76
CA LEU A 324 6.07 -10.25 19.21
C LEU A 324 6.78 -8.90 19.17
N ILE A 325 6.63 -8.15 18.06
CA ILE A 325 7.17 -6.79 17.93
C ILE A 325 6.57 -5.92 19.03
N ASN A 326 5.25 -5.86 19.21
CA ASN A 326 4.64 -5.01 20.23
C ASN A 326 5.11 -5.36 21.65
N ASP A 327 5.22 -6.65 21.97
CA ASP A 327 5.61 -7.14 23.30
C ASP A 327 7.07 -6.79 23.61
N THR A 328 7.99 -6.96 22.63
CA THR A 328 9.39 -6.51 22.80
C THR A 328 9.54 -5.00 22.96
N TRP A 329 8.56 -4.23 22.48
CA TRP A 329 8.56 -2.77 22.55
C TRP A 329 7.91 -2.24 23.82
N ALA A 330 6.90 -2.93 24.36
CA ALA A 330 6.34 -2.61 25.68
C ALA A 330 7.41 -2.73 26.78
N ASP A 331 8.30 -3.72 26.67
CA ASP A 331 9.39 -3.96 27.63
C ASP A 331 10.52 -2.93 27.56
N THR A 332 10.65 -2.17 26.47
CA THR A 332 11.69 -1.13 26.30
C THR A 332 11.24 0.27 26.76
N GLY A 333 10.03 0.39 27.32
CA GLY A 333 9.51 1.65 27.89
C GLY A 333 9.09 2.70 26.85
N ALA A 334 9.09 2.36 25.56
CA ALA A 334 8.66 3.24 24.48
C ALA A 334 7.12 3.28 24.39
N HIS A 335 6.47 3.91 25.36
CA HIS A 335 5.11 4.37 25.14
C HIS A 335 5.13 5.45 24.05
N ALA A 336 4.15 5.37 23.15
CA ALA A 336 3.87 6.38 22.13
C ALA A 336 3.54 7.73 22.79
N HIS A 337 4.56 8.47 23.21
CA HIS A 337 4.45 9.90 23.41
C HIS A 337 4.81 10.54 22.08
N GLY A 338 3.80 11.19 21.49
CA GLY A 338 3.89 11.87 20.22
C GLY A 338 5.17 12.68 20.12
N VAL A 339 5.86 12.52 19.00
CA VAL A 339 6.96 13.39 18.59
C VAL A 339 6.47 14.84 18.71
N PRO A 340 7.07 15.68 19.57
CA PRO A 340 6.71 17.09 19.58
C PRO A 340 7.09 17.67 18.21
N PRO A 341 6.24 18.51 17.60
CA PRO A 341 6.54 19.09 16.31
C PRO A 341 7.89 19.83 16.38
N PRO A 342 8.72 19.79 15.31
CA PRO A 342 9.96 20.56 15.30
C PRO A 342 9.64 22.02 15.60
N GLY A 343 10.25 22.53 16.67
CA GLY A 343 10.06 23.91 17.10
C GLY A 343 10.30 24.86 15.93
N LYS A 344 9.39 25.82 15.76
CA LYS A 344 9.51 26.87 14.74
C LYS A 344 10.94 27.42 14.76
N PRO A 345 11.61 27.59 13.60
CA PRO A 345 12.89 28.27 13.57
C PRO A 345 12.72 29.65 14.20
N SER A 346 13.47 29.87 15.29
CA SER A 346 13.51 31.15 15.98
C SER A 346 13.89 32.22 14.95
N ALA A 347 13.00 33.18 14.74
CA ALA A 347 13.28 34.34 13.93
C ALA A 347 14.41 35.12 14.63
N VAL A 348 15.62 35.00 14.10
CA VAL A 348 16.70 35.93 14.39
C VAL A 348 16.22 37.30 13.96
N ARG A 349 15.81 38.13 14.92
CA ARG A 349 15.65 39.57 14.73
C ARG A 349 17.03 40.11 14.36
N ALA A 350 17.20 40.48 13.10
CA ALA A 350 18.26 41.39 12.70
C ALA A 350 18.00 42.73 13.40
N ASP A 351 18.94 43.12 14.26
CA ASP A 351 18.98 44.44 14.88
C ASP A 351 19.46 45.46 13.84
N PRO A 352 18.64 46.45 13.43
CA PRO A 352 19.08 47.47 12.50
C PRO A 352 19.66 48.62 13.31
N ARG A 353 20.86 48.42 13.88
CA ARG A 353 21.88 49.41 14.29
C ARG A 353 22.78 48.81 15.38
N THR A 354 23.83 48.12 14.99
CA THR A 354 25.20 48.29 15.52
C THR A 354 26.18 47.44 14.72
#